data_AF-A0A356HU97-F1
#
_entry.id   AF-A0A356HU97-F1
#
_cell.length_a   1.000
_cell.length_b   1.000
_cell.length_c   1.000
_cell.angle_alpha   90.00
_cell.angle_beta   90.00
_cell.angle_gamma   90.00
#
_symmetry.space_group_name_H-M   'P 1'
#
loop_
_entity.id
_entity.type
_entity.pdbx_description
1 polymer ?
#
loop_
_entity_poly.entity_id
_entity_poly.type
_entity_poly.pdbx_seq_one_letter_code
_entity_poly.pdbx_strand_id
1 'polypeptide(L)'
;MTAANDFDLFIHDIGAGFLVKIGTEKGKELLFRHVKTRKATIKEISKLVEFHKKKESMFTASINAEPSTLPLIYSGSYDSPVWEEIGKICYGCGSCNLVCPTCYCFDVRDDISLNMKDGERYRVWDGCLLEDFAKVAGGHNFRKTRGERLRHRFNRKFQFQVDKFGGLFCVGCGRCSRACLVNINIVEITNKLIEERETGKKE
;
A
#
# COMPACT_ATOMS: atom_id res chain seq x y z
N MET A 1 -1.65 -2.46 12.13
CA MET A 1 -0.18 -2.57 12.07
C MET A 1 0.43 -1.88 13.29
N THR A 2 0.83 -2.67 14.27
CA THR A 2 1.77 -2.35 15.34
C THR A 2 2.95 -3.27 15.10
N ALA A 3 4.19 -2.81 15.27
CA ALA A 3 5.34 -3.70 15.14
C ALA A 3 5.19 -4.81 16.20
N ALA A 4 5.07 -6.06 15.76
CA ALA A 4 4.93 -7.19 16.68
C ALA A 4 6.27 -7.49 17.36
N ASN A 5 7.35 -7.40 16.55
CA ASN A 5 8.75 -7.67 16.85
C ASN A 5 9.63 -6.59 16.19
N ASP A 6 10.95 -6.70 16.32
CA ASP A 6 11.96 -5.85 15.66
C ASP A 6 11.94 -4.37 16.07
N PHE A 7 11.86 -4.13 17.38
CA PHE A 7 12.01 -2.80 17.98
C PHE A 7 12.78 -2.92 19.30
N ASP A 8 13.47 -1.85 19.72
CA ASP A 8 14.12 -1.80 21.03
C ASP A 8 13.11 -1.49 22.15
N LEU A 9 12.31 -0.44 21.97
CA LEU A 9 11.26 0.01 22.87
C LEU A 9 10.01 0.39 22.07
N PHE A 10 8.84 -0.11 22.48
CA PHE A 10 7.55 0.27 21.90
C PHE A 10 6.71 0.99 22.95
N ILE A 11 6.34 2.24 22.66
CA ILE A 11 5.70 3.13 23.62
C ILE A 11 4.21 3.26 23.26
N HIS A 12 3.34 3.02 24.24
CA HIS A 12 1.89 3.16 24.13
C HIS A 12 1.41 4.27 25.07
N ASP A 13 0.75 5.27 24.52
CA ASP A 13 0.08 6.32 25.29
C ASP A 13 -1.21 5.77 25.93
N ILE A 14 -1.36 5.93 27.24
CA ILE A 14 -2.55 5.55 28.03
C ILE A 14 -3.23 6.76 28.70
N GLY A 15 -2.90 7.97 28.25
CA GLY A 15 -3.40 9.27 28.69
C GLY A 15 -2.76 9.77 29.98
N ALA A 16 -2.73 8.93 31.03
CA ALA A 16 -2.10 9.27 32.32
C ALA A 16 -0.58 9.01 32.35
N GLY A 17 -0.01 8.52 31.24
CA GLY A 17 1.38 8.12 31.12
C GLY A 17 1.58 7.19 29.93
N PHE A 18 2.72 6.49 29.92
CA PHE A 18 3.09 5.59 28.84
C PHE A 18 3.36 4.17 29.35
N LEU A 19 2.90 3.18 28.59
CA LEU A 19 3.34 1.80 28.72
C LEU A 19 4.46 1.53 27.73
N VAL A 20 5.55 0.96 28.20
CA VAL A 20 6.70 0.63 27.35
C VAL A 20 6.86 -0.88 27.27
N LYS A 21 6.70 -1.45 26.07
CA LYS A 21 7.08 -2.83 25.77
C LYS A 21 8.56 -2.83 25.38
N ILE A 22 9.35 -3.64 26.06
CA ILE A 22 10.77 -3.82 25.78
C ILE A 22 10.91 -4.93 24.74
N GLY A 23 11.59 -4.65 23.64
CA GLY A 23 11.82 -5.62 22.56
C GLY A 23 13.25 -6.15 22.49
N THR A 24 14.24 -5.44 23.04
CA THR A 24 15.64 -5.89 23.09
C THR A 24 16.30 -5.57 24.45
N GLU A 25 17.42 -6.26 24.76
CA GLU A 25 18.24 -5.93 25.94
C GLU A 25 18.86 -4.52 25.84
N LYS A 26 19.20 -4.05 24.63
CA LYS A 26 19.66 -2.66 24.42
C LYS A 26 18.58 -1.65 24.79
N GLY A 27 17.34 -1.89 24.37
CA GLY A 27 16.19 -1.06 24.75
C GLY A 27 15.98 -1.04 26.26
N LYS A 28 16.09 -2.19 26.92
CA LYS A 28 15.99 -2.33 28.37
C LYS A 28 17.05 -1.51 29.12
N GLU A 29 18.31 -1.62 28.70
CA GLU A 29 19.42 -0.87 29.29
C GLU A 29 19.21 0.63 29.14
N LEU A 30 18.82 1.08 27.94
CA LEU A 30 18.51 2.48 27.65
C LEU A 30 17.38 2.98 28.56
N LEU A 31 16.30 2.21 28.69
CA LEU A 31 15.13 2.57 29.49
C LEU A 31 15.50 2.73 30.97
N PHE A 32 16.19 1.76 31.56
CA PHE A 32 16.52 1.79 32.98
C PHE A 32 17.63 2.78 33.33
N ARG A 33 18.52 3.11 32.38
CA ARG A 33 19.57 4.12 32.60
C ARG A 33 19.01 5.53 32.68
N HIS A 34 18.03 5.86 31.85
CA HIS A 34 17.58 7.24 31.67
C HIS A 34 16.18 7.54 32.23
N VAL A 35 15.37 6.53 32.50
CA VAL A 35 13.96 6.72 32.88
C VAL A 35 13.64 5.92 34.14
N LYS A 36 13.03 6.59 35.12
CA LYS A 36 12.42 5.91 36.28
C LYS A 36 11.16 5.20 35.81
N THR A 37 11.10 3.88 35.98
CA THR A 37 9.98 3.06 35.55
C THR A 37 9.43 2.25 36.73
N ARG A 38 8.20 1.73 36.57
CA ARG A 38 7.60 0.74 37.46
C ARG A 38 6.88 -0.31 36.62
N LYS A 39 6.54 -1.45 37.23
CA LYS A 39 5.66 -2.43 36.60
C LYS A 39 4.28 -1.81 36.34
N ALA A 40 3.71 -2.13 35.18
CA ALA A 40 2.37 -1.72 34.82
C ALA A 40 1.33 -2.46 35.66
N THR A 41 0.27 -1.76 36.07
CA THR A 41 -0.88 -2.37 36.76
C THR A 41 -1.82 -3.04 35.76
N ILE A 42 -2.65 -3.97 36.23
CA ILE A 42 -3.66 -4.65 35.39
C ILE A 42 -4.59 -3.63 34.70
N LYS A 43 -4.98 -2.56 35.42
CA LYS A 43 -5.83 -1.48 34.89
C LYS A 43 -5.16 -0.67 33.77
N GLU A 44 -3.84 -0.52 33.80
CA GLU A 44 -3.12 0.17 32.73
C GLU A 44 -2.96 -0.73 31.50
N ILE A 45 -2.68 -2.01 31.72
CA ILE A 45 -2.61 -3.01 30.64
C ILE A 45 -3.98 -3.14 29.96
N SER A 46 -5.09 -3.10 30.71
CA SER A 46 -6.43 -3.18 30.12
C SER A 46 -6.73 -2.01 29.18
N LYS A 47 -6.26 -0.79 29.48
CA LYS A 47 -6.39 0.36 28.56
C LYS A 47 -5.73 0.12 27.21
N LEU A 48 -4.59 -0.57 27.19
CA LEU A 48 -3.92 -0.93 25.93
C LEU A 48 -4.75 -1.92 25.12
N VAL A 49 -5.34 -2.92 25.78
CA VAL A 49 -6.23 -3.90 25.13
C VAL A 49 -7.48 -3.21 24.58
N GLU A 50 -8.10 -2.32 25.35
CA GLU A 50 -9.25 -1.52 24.90
C GLU A 50 -8.90 -0.64 23.70
N PHE A 51 -7.74 0.03 23.73
CA PHE A 51 -7.26 0.81 22.60
C PHE A 51 -7.09 -0.02 21.34
N HIS A 52 -6.48 -1.21 21.44
CA HIS A 52 -6.33 -2.13 20.30
C HIS A 52 -7.68 -2.60 19.77
N LYS A 53 -8.61 -3.02 20.64
CA LYS A 53 -9.97 -3.42 20.23
C LYS A 53 -10.71 -2.28 19.54
N LYS A 54 -10.65 -1.06 20.08
CA LYS A 54 -11.26 0.13 19.47
C LYS A 54 -10.64 0.42 18.10
N LYS A 55 -9.31 0.32 17.99
CA LYS A 55 -8.60 0.51 16.72
C LYS A 55 -9.01 -0.53 15.70
N GLU A 56 -9.11 -1.80 16.09
CA GLU A 56 -9.55 -2.90 15.23
C GLU A 56 -10.99 -2.69 14.74
N SER A 57 -11.92 -2.31 15.63
CA SER A 57 -13.31 -2.04 15.27
C SER A 57 -13.49 -0.82 14.35
N MET A 58 -12.48 0.05 14.20
CA MET A 58 -12.52 1.17 13.26
C MET A 58 -12.23 0.75 11.82
N PHE A 59 -11.67 -0.44 11.58
CA PHE A 59 -11.48 -0.96 10.24
C PHE A 59 -12.76 -1.66 9.77
N THR A 60 -13.55 -0.96 8.97
CA THR A 60 -14.83 -1.47 8.45
C THR A 60 -14.71 -2.19 7.10
N ALA A 61 -13.59 -2.01 6.40
CA ALA A 61 -13.37 -2.59 5.09
C ALA A 61 -12.54 -3.88 5.19
N SER A 62 -13.05 -4.97 4.62
CA SER A 62 -12.40 -6.28 4.58
C SER A 62 -12.38 -6.84 3.16
N ILE A 63 -11.30 -7.54 2.84
CA ILE A 63 -11.22 -8.33 1.61
C ILE A 63 -11.76 -9.72 1.92
N ASN A 64 -12.65 -10.24 1.08
CA ASN A 64 -13.34 -11.53 1.26
C ASN A 64 -12.46 -12.73 0.85
N ALA A 65 -11.17 -12.67 1.16
CA ALA A 65 -10.21 -13.71 0.86
C ALA A 65 -9.02 -13.62 1.80
N GLU A 66 -8.40 -14.77 2.07
CA GLU A 66 -7.14 -14.83 2.79
C GLU A 66 -6.03 -14.08 2.03
N PRO A 67 -5.16 -13.30 2.70
CA PRO A 67 -4.10 -12.55 2.03
C PRO A 67 -3.18 -13.41 1.15
N SER A 68 -2.97 -14.68 1.51
CA SER A 68 -2.15 -15.64 0.78
C SER A 68 -2.74 -16.09 -0.56
N THR A 69 -4.06 -15.95 -0.77
CA THR A 69 -4.72 -16.34 -2.02
C THR A 69 -4.82 -15.20 -3.01
N LEU A 70 -4.58 -13.96 -2.59
CA LEU A 70 -4.63 -12.76 -3.44
C LEU A 70 -3.75 -12.87 -4.69
N PRO A 71 -2.49 -13.36 -4.65
CA PRO A 71 -1.68 -13.50 -5.86
C PRO A 71 -2.38 -14.36 -6.93
N LEU A 72 -2.99 -15.48 -6.50
CA LEU A 72 -3.71 -16.40 -7.39
C LEU A 72 -5.01 -15.78 -7.92
N ILE A 73 -5.71 -14.99 -7.11
CA ILE A 73 -6.90 -14.22 -7.54
C ILE A 73 -6.49 -13.25 -8.65
N TYR A 74 -5.50 -12.41 -8.38
CA TYR A 74 -5.04 -11.39 -9.32
C TYR A 74 -4.45 -11.96 -10.62
N SER A 75 -3.72 -13.08 -10.54
CA SER A 75 -3.23 -13.76 -11.75
C SER A 75 -4.35 -14.29 -12.63
N GLY A 76 -5.46 -14.75 -12.02
CA GLY A 76 -6.64 -15.25 -12.74
C GLY A 76 -7.57 -14.15 -13.27
N SER A 77 -7.41 -12.92 -12.82
CA SER A 77 -8.27 -11.79 -13.15
C SER A 77 -7.73 -10.90 -14.27
N TYR A 78 -6.69 -11.30 -15.02
CA TYR A 78 -6.03 -10.39 -15.98
C TYR A 78 -6.98 -9.84 -17.07
N ASP A 79 -7.89 -10.70 -17.53
CA ASP A 79 -8.88 -10.41 -18.58
C ASP A 79 -10.28 -10.07 -18.00
N SER A 80 -10.36 -9.79 -16.70
CA SER A 80 -11.63 -9.44 -16.05
C SER A 80 -12.24 -8.15 -16.65
N PRO A 81 -13.56 -8.12 -16.92
CA PRO A 81 -14.26 -6.92 -17.40
C PRO A 81 -14.28 -5.79 -16.35
N VAL A 82 -14.01 -6.10 -15.07
CA VAL A 82 -13.88 -5.10 -13.99
C VAL A 82 -12.86 -4.04 -14.35
N TRP A 83 -11.76 -4.38 -15.04
CA TRP A 83 -10.74 -3.41 -15.43
C TRP A 83 -11.26 -2.35 -16.38
N GLU A 84 -12.11 -2.74 -17.33
CA GLU A 84 -12.72 -1.82 -18.29
C GLU A 84 -13.76 -0.94 -17.58
N GLU A 85 -14.58 -1.51 -16.70
CA GLU A 85 -15.55 -0.77 -15.90
C GLU A 85 -14.89 0.33 -15.06
N ILE A 86 -13.86 -0.01 -14.27
CA ILE A 86 -13.17 0.98 -13.45
C ILE A 86 -12.33 1.95 -14.30
N GLY A 87 -11.89 1.49 -15.47
CA GLY A 87 -11.16 2.30 -16.45
C GLY A 87 -12.02 3.46 -16.98
N LYS A 88 -13.32 3.23 -17.21
CA LYS A 88 -14.27 4.24 -17.71
C LYS A 88 -14.48 5.39 -16.74
N ILE A 89 -14.54 5.12 -15.44
CA ILE A 89 -14.74 6.17 -14.42
C ILE A 89 -13.44 6.83 -13.99
N CYS A 90 -12.30 6.15 -14.11
CA CYS A 90 -11.01 6.67 -13.69
C CYS A 90 -10.60 7.91 -14.49
N TYR A 91 -10.08 8.95 -13.82
CA TYR A 91 -9.49 10.12 -14.49
C TYR A 91 -8.03 9.95 -14.91
N GLY A 92 -7.34 8.91 -14.42
CA GLY A 92 -5.91 8.71 -14.70
C GLY A 92 -4.99 9.74 -14.04
N CYS A 93 -5.45 10.46 -13.01
CA CYS A 93 -4.70 11.55 -12.38
C CYS A 93 -3.52 11.11 -11.48
N GLY A 94 -3.39 9.81 -11.19
CA GLY A 94 -2.31 9.27 -10.37
C GLY A 94 -2.33 9.60 -8.86
N SER A 95 -3.33 10.33 -8.37
CA SER A 95 -3.47 10.67 -6.93
C SER A 95 -3.29 9.44 -6.03
N CYS A 96 -3.92 8.31 -6.40
CA CYS A 96 -3.90 7.09 -5.62
C CYS A 96 -2.55 6.31 -5.66
N ASN A 97 -1.64 6.62 -6.61
CA ASN A 97 -0.26 6.14 -6.56
C ASN A 97 0.66 7.10 -5.81
N LEU A 98 0.45 8.41 -5.92
CA LEU A 98 1.28 9.43 -5.25
C LEU A 98 1.12 9.39 -3.73
N VAL A 99 -0.08 9.10 -3.22
CA VAL A 99 -0.32 8.95 -1.78
C VAL A 99 -0.03 7.54 -1.25
N CYS A 100 0.46 6.60 -2.06
CA CYS A 100 0.65 5.23 -1.60
C CYS A 100 2.07 5.04 -1.04
N PRO A 101 2.24 4.66 0.23
CA PRO A 101 3.56 4.55 0.84
C PRO A 101 4.42 3.39 0.28
N THR A 102 3.79 2.45 -0.43
CA THR A 102 4.47 1.32 -1.07
C THR A 102 4.64 1.49 -2.59
N CYS A 103 4.26 2.65 -3.13
CA CYS A 103 4.56 3.00 -4.52
C CYS A 103 5.95 3.62 -4.60
N TYR A 104 6.72 3.19 -5.60
CA TYR A 104 8.11 3.63 -5.79
C TYR A 104 8.42 3.92 -7.28
N CYS A 105 7.39 4.22 -8.08
CA CYS A 105 7.57 4.48 -9.51
C CYS A 105 8.34 5.80 -9.69
N PHE A 106 9.29 5.81 -10.62
CA PHE A 106 10.09 6.98 -10.96
C PHE A 106 10.37 6.96 -12.46
N ASP A 107 10.64 8.13 -13.00
CA ASP A 107 11.16 8.33 -14.34
C ASP A 107 12.63 8.80 -14.27
N VAL A 108 13.37 8.63 -15.36
CA VAL A 108 14.76 9.06 -15.49
C VAL A 108 14.80 10.14 -16.57
N ARG A 109 15.23 11.34 -16.20
CA ARG A 109 15.36 12.47 -17.11
C ARG A 109 16.82 12.82 -17.33
N ASP A 110 17.11 13.22 -18.56
CA ASP A 110 18.38 13.78 -18.98
C ASP A 110 18.16 15.28 -19.24
N ASP A 111 18.91 16.13 -18.54
CA ASP A 111 18.98 17.56 -18.81
C ASP A 111 20.35 17.87 -19.41
N ILE A 112 20.35 18.30 -20.67
CA ILE A 112 21.58 18.56 -21.43
C ILE A 112 21.85 20.05 -21.36
N SER A 113 23.04 20.43 -20.89
CA SER A 113 23.46 21.82 -20.85
C SER A 113 23.39 22.44 -22.24
N LEU A 114 23.01 23.73 -22.30
CA LEU A 114 22.86 24.47 -23.56
C LEU A 114 24.14 24.50 -24.43
N ASN A 115 25.30 24.26 -23.82
CA ASN A 115 26.58 24.14 -24.52
C ASN A 115 26.74 22.81 -25.30
N MET A 116 25.83 21.84 -25.13
CA MET A 116 25.83 20.51 -25.72
C MET A 116 27.10 19.67 -25.41
N LYS A 117 27.81 19.98 -24.32
CA LYS A 117 29.05 19.30 -23.90
C LYS A 117 28.93 18.53 -22.60
N ASP A 118 27.98 18.90 -21.75
CA ASP A 118 27.72 18.29 -20.46
C ASP A 118 26.21 18.25 -20.17
N GLY A 119 25.83 17.58 -19.09
CA GLY A 119 24.45 17.42 -18.68
C GLY A 119 24.33 16.56 -17.44
N GLU A 120 23.13 16.43 -16.91
CA GLU A 120 22.81 15.61 -15.75
C GLU A 120 21.70 14.60 -16.03
N ARG A 121 21.83 13.43 -15.40
CA ARG A 121 20.78 12.39 -15.38
C ARG A 121 20.27 12.24 -13.96
N TYR A 122 18.98 12.43 -13.76
CA TYR A 122 18.36 12.35 -12.44
C TYR A 122 17.04 11.58 -12.45
N ARG A 123 16.64 11.12 -11.26
CA ARG A 123 15.37 10.42 -11.06
C ARG A 123 14.32 11.39 -10.55
N VAL A 124 13.13 11.34 -11.14
CA VAL A 124 11.96 12.11 -10.70
C VAL A 124 10.84 11.16 -10.31
N TRP A 125 10.05 11.53 -9.31
CA TRP A 125 8.85 10.76 -8.97
C TRP A 125 7.88 10.73 -10.14
N ASP A 126 7.37 9.54 -10.45
CA ASP A 126 6.38 9.34 -11.51
C ASP A 126 5.37 8.26 -11.07
N GLY A 127 4.38 7.95 -11.91
CA GLY A 127 3.29 7.08 -11.56
C GLY A 127 2.84 6.18 -12.70
N CYS A 128 2.77 4.87 -12.44
CA CYS A 128 2.24 3.90 -13.40
C CYS A 128 0.78 4.12 -13.84
N LEU A 129 0.05 5.07 -13.23
CA LEU A 129 -1.27 5.50 -13.69
C LEU A 129 -1.25 6.67 -14.67
N LEU A 130 -0.15 7.41 -14.74
CA LEU A 130 0.07 8.48 -15.70
C LEU A 130 0.32 7.87 -17.07
N GLU A 131 -0.26 8.48 -18.10
CA GLU A 131 -0.25 7.92 -19.46
C GLU A 131 1.17 7.79 -20.02
N ASP A 132 1.99 8.82 -19.79
CA ASP A 132 3.35 8.87 -20.32
C ASP A 132 4.30 7.84 -19.69
N PHE A 133 3.99 7.32 -18.50
CA PHE A 133 4.84 6.35 -17.80
C PHE A 133 5.09 5.05 -18.59
N ALA A 134 4.16 4.68 -19.47
CA ALA A 134 4.25 3.48 -20.29
C ALA A 134 4.49 3.77 -21.78
N LYS A 135 4.74 5.04 -22.12
CA LYS A 135 5.03 5.50 -23.47
C LYS A 135 6.51 5.32 -23.77
N VAL A 136 6.82 4.80 -24.94
CA VAL A 136 8.19 4.59 -25.43
C VAL A 136 8.41 5.28 -26.77
N ALA A 137 9.64 5.22 -27.28
CA ALA A 137 10.01 5.77 -28.58
C ALA A 137 9.04 5.32 -29.68
N GLY A 138 8.74 6.23 -30.62
CA GLY A 138 7.73 6.01 -31.67
C GLY A 138 6.28 6.23 -31.22
N GLY A 139 6.05 6.69 -29.98
CA GLY A 139 4.70 6.97 -29.47
C GLY A 139 3.91 5.72 -29.08
N HIS A 140 4.56 4.55 -29.09
CA HIS A 140 3.95 3.31 -28.60
C HIS A 140 3.72 3.40 -27.10
N ASN A 141 2.60 2.89 -26.62
CA ASN A 141 2.29 2.81 -25.21
C ASN A 141 1.77 1.40 -24.90
N PHE A 142 2.41 0.73 -23.93
CA PHE A 142 2.08 -0.66 -23.56
C PHE A 142 0.88 -0.76 -22.60
N ARG A 143 0.39 0.37 -22.09
CA ARG A 143 -0.77 0.48 -21.19
C ARG A 143 -1.59 1.72 -21.57
N LYS A 144 -2.17 1.68 -22.76
CA LYS A 144 -2.93 2.78 -23.38
C LYS A 144 -4.18 3.12 -22.59
N THR A 145 -4.91 2.12 -22.11
CA THR A 145 -6.18 2.37 -21.43
C THR A 145 -5.98 2.58 -19.92
N ARG A 146 -6.92 3.32 -19.31
CA ARG A 146 -6.92 3.53 -17.85
C ARG A 146 -7.16 2.21 -17.11
N GLY A 147 -7.94 1.30 -17.69
CA GLY A 147 -8.14 -0.06 -17.18
C GLY A 147 -6.84 -0.86 -17.10
N GLU A 148 -6.04 -0.85 -18.18
CA GLU A 148 -4.73 -1.51 -18.19
C GLU A 148 -3.77 -0.95 -17.12
N ARG A 149 -3.79 0.38 -16.93
CA ARG A 149 -2.97 1.04 -15.89
C ARG A 149 -3.44 0.69 -14.48
N LEU A 150 -4.74 0.68 -14.23
CA LEU A 150 -5.31 0.26 -12.94
C LEU A 150 -5.03 -1.22 -12.66
N ARG A 151 -5.26 -2.10 -13.64
CA ARG A 151 -4.88 -3.52 -13.57
C ARG A 151 -3.42 -3.66 -13.17
N HIS A 152 -2.51 -2.97 -13.87
CA HIS A 152 -1.09 -3.03 -13.55
C HIS A 152 -0.80 -2.58 -12.12
N ARG A 153 -1.38 -1.47 -11.67
CA ARG A 153 -1.21 -0.96 -10.31
C ARG A 153 -1.67 -1.98 -9.27
N PHE A 154 -2.83 -2.60 -9.46
CA PHE A 154 -3.38 -3.54 -8.49
C PHE A 154 -2.57 -4.84 -8.47
N ASN A 155 -2.20 -5.37 -9.62
CA ASN A 155 -1.31 -6.53 -9.71
C ASN A 155 0.06 -6.28 -9.08
N ARG A 156 0.61 -5.05 -9.17
CA ARG A 156 1.81 -4.65 -8.43
C ARG A 156 1.62 -4.67 -6.91
N LYS A 157 0.40 -4.59 -6.40
CA LYS A 157 0.14 -4.66 -4.95
C LYS A 157 -0.06 -6.09 -4.46
N PHE A 158 -0.65 -6.95 -5.27
CA PHE A 158 -1.15 -8.25 -4.82
C PHE A 158 -0.55 -9.47 -5.53
N GLN A 159 0.11 -9.30 -6.68
CA GLN A 159 0.70 -10.41 -7.43
C GLN A 159 2.19 -10.15 -7.74
N PHE A 160 2.51 -9.22 -8.64
CA PHE A 160 3.86 -9.11 -9.24
C PHE A 160 4.98 -8.86 -8.24
N GLN A 161 4.68 -8.20 -7.12
CA GLN A 161 5.67 -7.98 -6.07
C GLN A 161 5.74 -9.14 -5.08
N VAL A 162 4.65 -9.90 -4.92
CA VAL A 162 4.64 -11.13 -4.15
C VAL A 162 5.50 -12.17 -4.86
N ASP A 163 5.34 -12.33 -6.17
CA ASP A 163 6.13 -13.26 -6.99
C ASP A 163 7.64 -12.98 -6.89
N LYS A 164 8.02 -11.71 -6.72
CA LYS A 164 9.42 -11.27 -6.68
C LYS A 164 10.01 -11.21 -5.27
N PHE A 165 9.23 -10.80 -4.27
CA PHE A 165 9.71 -10.44 -2.93
C PHE A 165 9.01 -11.20 -1.80
N GLY A 166 8.07 -12.09 -2.10
CA GLY A 166 7.41 -12.96 -1.13
C GLY A 166 6.38 -12.29 -0.21
N GLY A 167 6.05 -11.02 -0.43
CA GLY A 167 5.13 -10.27 0.42
C GLY A 167 4.19 -9.36 -0.36
N LEU A 168 3.01 -9.10 0.21
CA LEU A 168 2.04 -8.15 -0.34
C LEU A 168 2.57 -6.72 -0.23
N PHE A 169 2.38 -5.94 -1.29
CA PHE A 169 2.76 -4.52 -1.32
C PHE A 169 1.55 -3.60 -1.04
N CYS A 170 0.42 -4.16 -0.60
CA CYS A 170 -0.66 -3.40 0.02
C CYS A 170 -0.62 -3.57 1.54
N VAL A 171 -0.63 -2.46 2.28
CA VAL A 171 -0.63 -2.44 3.75
C VAL A 171 -2.01 -2.17 4.36
N GLY A 172 -3.07 -2.15 3.54
CA GLY A 172 -4.44 -1.90 4.02
C GLY A 172 -4.70 -0.48 4.56
N CYS A 173 -3.83 0.50 4.28
CA CYS A 173 -3.94 1.84 4.87
C CYS A 173 -5.10 2.71 4.32
N GLY A 174 -5.76 2.30 3.22
CA GLY A 174 -6.90 3.01 2.64
C GLY A 174 -6.62 4.40 2.03
N ARG A 175 -5.37 4.92 2.10
CA ARG A 175 -5.01 6.26 1.58
C ARG A 175 -5.37 6.43 0.10
N CYS A 176 -5.18 5.37 -0.69
CA CYS A 176 -5.45 5.40 -2.12
C CYS A 176 -6.93 5.48 -2.47
N SER A 177 -7.81 4.76 -1.75
CA SER A 177 -9.26 4.85 -1.92
C SER A 177 -9.76 6.24 -1.53
N ARG A 178 -9.28 6.78 -0.40
CA ARG A 178 -9.66 8.12 0.10
C ARG A 178 -9.27 9.26 -0.84
N ALA A 179 -8.13 9.13 -1.52
CA ALA A 179 -7.62 10.17 -2.42
C ALA A 179 -8.20 10.08 -3.84
N CYS A 180 -9.01 9.07 -4.13
CA CYS A 180 -9.62 8.90 -5.44
C CYS A 180 -10.76 9.90 -5.63
N LEU A 181 -10.73 10.67 -6.73
CA LEU A 181 -11.76 11.67 -7.03
C LEU A 181 -13.11 11.06 -7.46
N VAL A 182 -13.09 9.79 -7.87
CA VAL A 182 -14.26 9.05 -8.39
C VAL A 182 -14.55 7.80 -7.56
N ASN A 183 -14.05 7.76 -6.32
CA ASN A 183 -14.32 6.71 -5.33
C ASN A 183 -13.94 5.27 -5.75
N ILE A 184 -12.93 5.07 -6.59
CA ILE A 184 -12.37 3.72 -6.83
C ILE A 184 -11.73 3.22 -5.53
N ASN A 185 -12.31 2.16 -4.95
CA ASN A 185 -11.86 1.57 -3.71
C ASN A 185 -11.17 0.22 -3.94
N ILE A 186 -9.93 0.09 -3.45
CA ILE A 186 -9.14 -1.14 -3.63
C ILE A 186 -9.80 -2.38 -3.01
N VAL A 187 -10.56 -2.24 -1.92
CA VAL A 187 -11.23 -3.36 -1.25
C VAL A 187 -12.43 -3.83 -2.07
N GLU A 188 -13.31 -2.90 -2.47
CA GLU A 188 -14.49 -3.19 -3.29
C GLU A 188 -14.10 -3.86 -4.62
N ILE A 189 -13.09 -3.32 -5.31
CA ILE A 189 -12.62 -3.91 -6.56
C ILE A 189 -12.02 -5.30 -6.34
N THR A 190 -11.27 -5.51 -5.24
CA THR A 190 -10.74 -6.86 -4.94
C THR A 190 -11.87 -7.85 -4.67
N ASN A 191 -12.89 -7.45 -3.91
CA ASN A 191 -14.05 -8.30 -3.63
C ASN A 191 -14.85 -8.62 -4.90
N LYS A 192 -15.01 -7.64 -5.80
CA LYS A 192 -15.65 -7.86 -7.10
C LYS A 192 -14.91 -8.90 -7.95
N LEU A 193 -13.58 -8.89 -7.95
CA LEU A 193 -12.77 -9.90 -8.64
C LEU A 193 -12.88 -11.29 -7.99
N ILE A 194 -13.07 -11.35 -6.66
CA ILE A 194 -13.31 -12.61 -5.93
C ILE A 194 -14.68 -13.18 -6.34
N GLU A 195 -15.73 -12.36 -6.30
CA GLU A 195 -17.10 -12.75 -6.68
C GLU A 195 -17.19 -13.21 -8.14
N GLU A 196 -16.52 -12.52 -9.08
CA GLU A 196 -16.44 -12.93 -10.49
C GLU A 196 -15.84 -14.34 -10.64
N ARG A 197 -14.76 -14.62 -9.90
CA ARG A 197 -14.09 -15.92 -9.92
C ARG A 197 -14.96 -17.04 -9.35
N GLU A 198 -15.71 -16.77 -8.28
CA GLU A 198 -16.59 -17.75 -7.64
C GLU A 198 -17.83 -18.06 -8.48
N THR A 199 -18.38 -17.06 -9.17
CA THR A 199 -19.59 -17.21 -10.00
C THR A 199 -19.32 -17.79 -11.39
N GLY A 200 -18.04 -17.85 -11.82
CA GLY A 200 -17.65 -18.36 -13.14
C GLY A 200 -18.15 -17.51 -14.32
N LYS A 201 -18.73 -16.33 -14.06
CA LYS A 201 -19.24 -15.43 -15.08
C LYS A 201 -18.13 -14.50 -15.58
N LYS A 202 -17.64 -14.79 -16.78
CA LYS A 202 -17.00 -13.79 -17.64
C LYS A 202 -18.13 -13.16 -18.47
N GLU A 203 -18.72 -12.07 -18.00
CA GLU A 203 -19.68 -11.30 -18.80
C GLU A 203 -19.00 -10.60 -19.99
#